data_AF-Q9ERG8-F1
#
_entry.id   AF-Q9ERG8-F1
#
_cell.length_a   1.000
_cell.length_b   1.000
_cell.length_c   1.000
_cell.angle_alpha   90.00
_cell.angle_beta   90.00
_cell.angle_gamma   90.00
#
_symmetry.space_group_name_H-M   'P 1'
#
loop_
_entity.id
_entity.type
_entity.pdbx_description
1 polymer ?
#
loop_
_entity_poly.entity_id
_entity_poly.type
_entity_poly.pdbx_seq_one_letter_code
_entity_poly.pdbx_strand_id
1 'polypeptide(L)'
;KDGDIKIIESQIISFYFKLFDALKDNQAIQESIGTIEQDLLVHFFNSSEEKRDDFMKVMKIPVDDPQVQRKAVNELLGVMYRLSPKNSL
;
A
#
# COMPACT_ATOMS: atom_id res chain seq x y z
N LYS A 1 -3.56 11.44 -15.57
CA LYS A 1 -2.59 10.61 -16.32
C LYS A 1 -1.61 9.95 -15.37
N ASP A 2 -0.67 10.68 -14.75
CA ASP A 2 0.27 10.07 -13.79
C ASP A 2 -0.42 9.54 -12.52
N GLY A 3 -1.45 10.24 -12.04
CA GLY A 3 -2.26 9.76 -10.90
C GLY A 3 -3.02 8.46 -11.18
N ASP A 4 -3.54 8.29 -12.40
CA ASP A 4 -4.30 7.10 -12.79
C ASP A 4 -3.39 5.86 -12.85
N ILE A 5 -2.17 6.04 -13.37
CA ILE A 5 -1.14 5.00 -13.40
C ILE A 5 -0.75 4.61 -11.97
N LYS A 6 -0.52 5.58 -11.08
CA LYS A 6 -0.15 5.33 -9.67
C LYS A 6 -1.22 4.55 -8.90
N ILE A 7 -2.50 4.73 -9.22
CA ILE A 7 -3.60 3.94 -8.64
C ILE A 7 -3.47 2.47 -9.04
N ILE A 8 -3.20 2.18 -10.31
CA ILE A 8 -3.05 0.80 -10.83
C ILE A 8 -1.76 0.16 -10.28
N GLU A 9 -0.64 0.88 -10.34
CA GLU A 9 0.65 0.43 -9.80
C GLU A 9 0.55 0.07 -8.31
N SER A 10 -0.15 0.90 -7.53
CA SER A 10 -0.43 0.67 -6.11
C SER A 10 -1.12 -0.69 -5.87
N GLN A 11 -2.12 -1.03 -6.68
CA GLN A 11 -2.79 -2.34 -6.57
C GLN A 11 -1.87 -3.51 -6.93
N ILE A 12 -1.10 -3.37 -8.02
CA ILE A 12 -0.15 -4.41 -8.48
C ILE A 12 0.92 -4.68 -7.41
N ILE A 13 1.47 -3.63 -6.81
CA ILE A 13 2.50 -3.75 -5.78
C ILE A 13 1.94 -4.36 -4.50
N SER A 14 0.70 -4.01 -4.13
CA SER A 14 0.02 -4.65 -3.00
C SER A 14 -0.15 -6.16 -3.21
N PHE A 15 -0.40 -6.59 -4.45
CA PHE A 15 -0.48 -8.00 -4.80
C PHE A 15 0.88 -8.69 -4.69
N TYR A 16 1.96 -8.08 -5.22
CA TYR A 16 3.31 -8.64 -5.07
C TYR A 16 3.72 -8.80 -3.62
N PHE A 17 3.46 -7.83 -2.75
CA PHE A 17 3.77 -7.97 -1.32
C PHE A 17 2.99 -9.11 -0.65
N LYS A 18 1.72 -9.35 -1.03
CA LYS A 18 0.97 -10.52 -0.55
C LYS A 18 1.57 -11.83 -1.05
N LEU A 19 2.02 -11.87 -2.30
CA LEU A 19 2.69 -13.03 -2.87
C LEU A 19 4.02 -13.31 -2.15
N PHE A 20 4.82 -12.28 -1.88
CA PHE A 20 6.08 -12.41 -1.15
C PHE A 20 5.85 -12.90 0.29
N ASP A 21 4.85 -12.37 0.99
CA ASP A 21 4.51 -12.84 2.35
C ASP A 21 4.06 -14.31 2.36
N ALA A 22 3.35 -14.77 1.33
CA ALA A 22 2.97 -16.19 1.18
C ALA A 22 4.17 -17.11 0.89
N LEU A 23 5.28 -16.57 0.39
CA LEU A 23 6.49 -17.30 0.00
C LEU A 23 7.68 -17.07 0.93
N LYS A 24 7.50 -16.32 2.03
CA LYS A 24 8.59 -15.88 2.91
C LYS A 24 9.42 -17.00 3.54
N ASP A 25 8.82 -18.18 3.71
CA ASP A 25 9.48 -19.35 4.31
C ASP A 25 10.26 -20.18 3.27
N ASN A 26 10.18 -19.82 1.98
CA ASN A 26 10.94 -20.47 0.92
C ASN A 26 12.37 -19.91 0.84
N GLN A 27 13.28 -20.57 1.55
CA GLN A 27 14.70 -20.20 1.64
C GLN A 27 15.39 -20.09 0.27
N ALA A 28 14.98 -20.87 -0.73
CA ALA A 28 15.63 -20.90 -2.04
C ALA A 28 15.45 -19.59 -2.83
N ILE A 29 14.43 -18.79 -2.51
CA ILE A 29 14.09 -17.55 -3.22
C ILE A 29 14.08 -16.32 -2.32
N GLN A 30 14.43 -16.47 -1.03
CA GLN A 30 14.37 -15.40 -0.04
C GLN A 30 15.26 -14.20 -0.41
N GLU A 31 16.47 -14.47 -0.91
CA GLU A 31 17.39 -13.42 -1.36
C GLU A 31 16.81 -12.66 -2.56
N SER A 32 16.27 -13.38 -3.55
CA SER A 32 15.66 -12.77 -4.73
C SER A 32 14.43 -11.91 -4.38
N ILE A 33 13.58 -12.38 -3.45
CA ILE A 33 12.47 -11.57 -2.93
C ILE A 33 13.00 -10.29 -2.28
N GLY A 34 14.04 -10.40 -1.44
CA GLY A 34 14.67 -9.25 -0.79
C GLY A 34 15.22 -8.22 -1.79
N THR A 35 15.87 -8.67 -2.87
CA THR A 35 16.35 -7.78 -3.94
C THR A 35 15.20 -7.06 -4.64
N ILE A 36 14.10 -7.76 -4.94
CA ILE A 36 12.92 -7.15 -5.58
C ILE A 36 12.26 -6.14 -4.64
N GLU A 37 12.16 -6.42 -3.34
CA GLU A 37 11.62 -5.45 -2.37
C GLU A 37 12.46 -4.18 -2.29
N GLN A 38 13.79 -4.29 -2.36
CA GLN A 38 14.68 -3.12 -2.41
C GLN A 38 14.50 -2.31 -3.70
N ASP A 39 14.35 -2.99 -4.84
CA ASP A 39 14.08 -2.34 -6.12
C ASP A 39 12.76 -1.54 -6.09
N LEU A 40 11.70 -2.13 -5.52
CA LEU A 40 10.42 -1.45 -5.29
C LEU A 40 10.54 -0.26 -4.34
N LEU A 41 11.35 -0.35 -3.29
CA LEU A 41 11.63 0.77 -2.39
C LEU A 41 12.22 1.95 -3.15
N VAL A 42 13.20 1.70 -4.02
CA VAL A 42 13.85 2.74 -4.82
C VAL A 42 12.88 3.31 -5.87
N HIS A 43 12.21 2.47 -6.65
CA HIS A 43 11.50 2.91 -7.85
C HIS A 43 10.04 3.32 -7.62
N PHE A 44 9.33 2.67 -6.71
CA PHE A 44 7.92 3.01 -6.42
C PHE A 44 7.78 3.96 -5.23
N PHE A 45 8.54 3.71 -4.17
CA PHE A 45 8.50 4.51 -2.96
C PHE A 45 9.49 5.69 -2.96
N ASN A 46 10.28 5.85 -4.02
CA ASN A 46 11.32 6.89 -4.15
C ASN A 46 12.30 6.88 -2.97
N SER A 47 12.75 5.68 -2.59
CA SER A 47 13.63 5.42 -1.45
C SER A 47 13.09 5.90 -0.09
N SER A 48 11.79 6.18 0.02
CA SER A 48 11.15 6.62 1.27
C SER A 48 10.61 5.42 2.04
N GLU A 49 11.33 5.04 3.10
CA GLU A 49 10.88 4.00 4.04
C GLU A 49 9.55 4.39 4.71
N GLU A 50 9.36 5.67 5.03
CA GLU A 50 8.09 6.19 5.59
C GLU A 50 6.90 5.90 4.66
N LYS A 51 7.03 6.19 3.35
CA LYS A 51 5.97 5.88 2.37
C LYS A 51 5.71 4.39 2.24
N ARG A 52 6.78 3.56 2.28
CA ARG A 52 6.64 2.10 2.28
C ARG A 52 5.88 1.65 3.51
N ASP A 53 6.26 2.12 4.70
CA ASP A 53 5.65 1.72 5.96
C ASP A 53 4.19 2.14 6.04
N ASP A 54 3.85 3.36 5.62
CA ASP A 54 2.47 3.82 5.57
C ASP A 54 1.63 3.02 4.57
N PHE A 55 2.20 2.67 3.42
CA PHE A 55 1.57 1.76 2.47
C PHE A 55 1.31 0.37 3.07
N MET A 56 2.30 -0.20 3.77
CA MET A 56 2.17 -1.49 4.44
C MET A 56 1.13 -1.45 5.56
N LYS A 57 1.04 -0.35 6.32
CA LYS A 57 0.00 -0.14 7.34
C LYS A 57 -1.39 -0.20 6.72
N VAL A 58 -1.61 0.50 5.61
CA VAL A 58 -2.91 0.51 4.91
C VAL A 58 -3.26 -0.87 4.36
N MET A 59 -2.29 -1.57 3.75
CA MET A 59 -2.50 -2.90 3.16
C MET A 59 -2.93 -3.95 4.21
N LYS A 60 -2.41 -3.84 5.44
CA LYS A 60 -2.61 -4.80 6.52
C LYS A 60 -3.83 -4.50 7.41
N ILE A 61 -4.65 -3.49 7.07
CA ILE A 61 -5.86 -3.16 7.83
C ILE A 61 -6.84 -4.36 7.78
N PRO A 62 -7.22 -4.95 8.93
CA PRO A 62 -8.17 -6.06 8.97
C PRO A 62 -9.59 -5.52 8.79
N VAL A 63 -10.16 -5.76 7.61
CA VAL A 63 -11.48 -5.22 7.23
C VAL A 63 -12.65 -5.89 7.96
N ASP A 64 -12.40 -7.00 8.65
CA ASP A 64 -13.34 -7.78 9.45
C ASP A 64 -13.38 -7.36 10.93
N ASP A 65 -12.44 -6.53 11.41
CA ASP A 65 -12.40 -6.03 12.78
C ASP A 65 -13.46 -4.93 13.00
N PRO A 66 -14.44 -5.11 13.91
CA PRO A 66 -15.47 -4.11 14.18
C PRO A 66 -14.95 -2.74 14.66
N GLN A 67 -13.82 -2.68 15.38
CA GLN A 67 -13.21 -1.43 15.83
C GLN A 67 -12.58 -0.68 14.66
N VAL A 68 -11.93 -1.41 13.75
CA VAL A 68 -11.37 -0.85 12.51
C VAL A 68 -12.48 -0.31 11.62
N GLN A 69 -13.57 -1.07 11.45
CA GLN A 69 -14.74 -0.63 10.68
C GLN A 69 -15.34 0.67 11.26
N ARG A 70 -15.53 0.75 12.58
CA ARG A 70 -16.01 1.97 13.26
C ARG A 70 -15.10 3.16 12.99
N LYS A 71 -13.78 2.96 13.10
CA LYS A 71 -12.79 4.01 12.80
C LYS A 71 -12.87 4.46 11.34
N ALA A 72 -12.97 3.52 10.40
CA ALA A 72 -13.11 3.83 8.97
C ALA A 72 -14.36 4.67 8.67
N VAL A 73 -15.50 4.35 9.30
CA VAL A 73 -16.74 5.14 9.18
C VAL A 73 -16.56 6.54 9.79
N ASN A 74 -15.93 6.65 10.96
CA ASN A 74 -15.70 7.94 11.61
C ASN A 74 -14.81 8.88 10.80
N GLU A 75 -13.82 8.34 10.07
CA GLU A 75 -12.87 9.12 9.26
C GLU A 75 -13.36 9.37 7.83
N LEU A 76 -14.45 8.72 7.40
CA LEU A 76 -14.93 8.71 6.01
C LEU A 76 -15.11 10.11 5.42
N LEU A 77 -15.77 11.03 6.14
CA LEU A 77 -15.99 12.40 5.65
C LEU A 77 -14.67 13.14 5.41
N GLY A 78 -13.69 12.98 6.31
CA GLY A 78 -12.36 13.58 6.15
C GLY A 78 -11.59 13.00 4.98
N VAL A 79 -11.73 11.69 4.73
CA VAL A 79 -11.16 11.04 3.53
C VAL A 79 -11.80 11.59 2.26
N MET A 80 -13.13 11.68 2.20
CA MET A 80 -13.85 12.20 1.03
C MET A 80 -13.46 13.66 0.72
N TYR A 81 -13.29 14.50 1.75
CA TYR A 81 -12.80 15.86 1.57
C TYR A 81 -11.38 15.90 0.97
N ARG A 82 -10.47 15.04 1.46
CA ARG A 82 -9.09 14.95 0.94
C ARG A 82 -9.01 14.43 -0.51
N LEU A 83 -9.91 13.53 -0.90
CA LEU A 83 -9.96 12.97 -2.25
C LEU A 83 -10.65 13.89 -3.26
N SER A 84 -11.41 14.88 -2.78
CA SER A 84 -12.13 15.81 -3.66
C SER A 84 -11.12 16.66 -4.45
N PRO A 85 -11.37 16.92 -5.75
CA PRO A 85 -10.53 17.82 -6.53
C PRO A 85 -10.47 19.20 -5.86
N LYS A 86 -9.28 19.81 -5.81
CA LYS A 86 -9.08 21.15 -5.20
C LYS A 86 -9.88 22.27 -5.89
N ASN A 87 -10.50 22.00 -7.05
CA ASN A 87 -11.27 22.97 -7.85
C ASN A 87 -12.80 22.80 -7.71
N SER A 88 -13.30 22.08 -6.71
CA SER A 88 -14.74 21.86 -6.47
C SER A 88 -15.34 22.72 -5.34
N LEU A 89 -14.63 23.78 -4.92
CA LEU A 89 -15.09 24.80 -3.96
C LEU A 89 -14.97 26.18 -4.58
#